data_AF-A0A948ZAM2-F1
#
_entry.id   AF-A0A948ZAM2-F1
#
_cell.length_a   1.000
_cell.length_b   1.000
_cell.length_c   1.000
_cell.angle_alpha   90.00
_cell.angle_beta   90.00
_cell.angle_gamma   90.00
#
_symmetry.space_group_name_H-M   'P 1'
#
loop_
_entity.id
_entity.type
_entity.pdbx_description
1 polymer ?
#
loop_
_entity_poly.entity_id
_entity_poly.type
_entity_poly.pdbx_seq_one_letter_code
_entity_poly.pdbx_strand_id
1 'polypeptide(L)'
;MDFKKEAKEKILSLVKKFDALSLSQRKKYNEANTRKNFILPLFEALGWDIREDVMEEDPVISGRVDYSFRLNHITQFLLEAKSIPVNLDKDEWAKQTVEYGWNRGVPWVVLSDFEGLKLFNSEESVKKPKAIFDFKHDQYLENFDKLWLLSKESFENNLLDKTLTSFGIGQKRVKVNELLASDLVRWRDTLTQNFKSWNSNIDKEILNESVQRILDRLIFIRVIEDKGLEDKFLWQTFQKWKINAFKPYNFVELLIPLFRKFDKIYNSNLFLEHQCEKLDTEGVPFKKIIPSLYSNQQEQVSYRFDAINADVLGKVYEQYLGHLQKGKEDKGKRKKQGIYYTPTYIVDYITRNTVGKKIEELEGLAKKQSIKILDPACGSGSFLINAFDYLNQYFRKINNEKV
;
A
#
# COMPACT_ATOMS: atom_id res chain seq x y z
N MET A 1 8.06 -14.96 32.85
CA MET A 1 9.50 -15.27 32.74
C MET A 1 9.78 -16.58 32.00
N ASP A 2 8.81 -17.51 31.87
CA ASP A 2 9.06 -18.81 31.23
C ASP A 2 9.05 -18.77 29.68
N PHE A 3 8.14 -17.98 29.09
CA PHE A 3 7.94 -17.96 27.64
C PHE A 3 9.17 -17.53 26.82
N LYS A 4 9.87 -16.46 27.24
CA LYS A 4 11.09 -15.98 26.54
C LYS A 4 12.22 -17.01 26.57
N LYS A 5 12.30 -17.84 27.63
CA LYS A 5 13.27 -18.93 27.73
C LYS A 5 12.87 -20.10 26.83
N GLU A 6 11.61 -20.51 26.86
CA GLU A 6 11.06 -21.55 25.98
C GLU A 6 11.25 -21.20 24.49
N ALA A 7 11.01 -19.94 24.12
CA ALA A 7 11.27 -19.43 22.77
C ALA A 7 12.74 -19.61 22.38
N LYS A 8 13.68 -19.28 23.26
CA LYS A 8 15.12 -19.46 23.02
C LYS A 8 15.47 -20.94 22.78
N GLU A 9 14.85 -21.86 23.51
CA GLU A 9 15.04 -23.31 23.36
C GLU A 9 14.45 -23.84 22.03
N LYS A 10 13.27 -23.34 21.62
CA LYS A 10 12.68 -23.64 20.31
C LYS A 10 13.55 -23.15 19.16
N ILE A 11 14.08 -21.93 19.25
CA ILE A 11 14.99 -21.37 18.24
C ILE A 11 16.29 -22.16 18.18
N LEU A 12 16.88 -22.56 19.32
CA LEU A 12 18.05 -23.44 19.34
C LEU A 12 17.77 -24.76 18.61
N SER A 13 16.58 -25.33 18.78
CA SER A 13 16.19 -26.57 18.09
C SER A 13 16.08 -26.38 16.58
N LEU A 14 15.57 -25.22 16.13
CA LEU A 14 15.52 -24.86 14.70
C LEU A 14 16.92 -24.67 14.10
N VAL A 15 17.82 -23.98 14.81
CA VAL A 15 19.22 -23.80 14.41
C VAL A 15 19.91 -25.16 14.26
N LYS A 16 19.80 -26.05 15.26
CA LYS A 16 20.33 -27.42 15.19
C LYS A 16 19.75 -28.21 14.02
N LYS A 17 18.44 -28.09 13.76
CA LYS A 17 17.77 -28.74 12.61
C LYS A 17 18.34 -28.25 11.28
N PHE A 18 18.66 -26.97 11.17
CA PHE A 18 19.24 -26.39 9.97
C PHE A 18 20.72 -26.79 9.78
N ASP A 19 21.49 -26.82 10.87
CA ASP A 19 22.89 -27.25 10.85
C ASP A 19 23.05 -28.73 10.50
N ALA A 20 22.07 -29.57 10.83
CA ALA A 20 22.03 -30.98 10.43
C ALA A 20 21.85 -31.17 8.90
N LEU A 21 21.43 -30.14 8.15
CA LEU A 21 21.32 -30.23 6.70
C LEU A 21 22.69 -30.09 6.04
N SER A 22 23.07 -31.09 5.24
CA SER A 22 24.22 -30.99 4.34
C SER A 22 24.04 -29.88 3.30
N LEU A 23 25.14 -29.36 2.75
CA LEU A 23 25.12 -28.36 1.67
C LEU A 23 24.28 -28.81 0.46
N SER A 24 24.31 -30.11 0.12
CA SER A 24 23.50 -30.67 -0.96
C SER A 24 22.01 -30.63 -0.66
N GLN A 25 21.62 -30.89 0.61
CA GLN A 25 20.22 -30.77 1.03
C GLN A 25 19.77 -29.31 1.01
N ARG A 26 20.56 -28.37 1.55
CA ARG A 26 20.26 -26.92 1.53
C ARG A 26 19.98 -26.40 0.12
N LYS A 27 20.78 -26.84 -0.88
CA LYS A 27 20.58 -26.50 -2.30
C LYS A 27 19.24 -26.95 -2.90
N LYS A 28 18.56 -27.93 -2.30
CA LYS A 28 17.27 -28.46 -2.77
C LYS A 28 16.06 -27.79 -2.09
N TYR A 29 16.27 -26.95 -1.07
CA TYR A 29 15.16 -26.24 -0.45
C TYR A 29 14.67 -25.13 -1.37
N ASN A 30 13.44 -25.29 -1.84
CA ASN A 30 12.70 -24.20 -2.46
C ASN A 30 12.10 -23.28 -1.38
N GLU A 31 11.60 -22.12 -1.81
CA GLU A 31 11.05 -21.09 -0.93
C GLU A 31 9.90 -21.60 -0.06
N ALA A 32 8.97 -22.38 -0.64
CA ALA A 32 7.86 -22.98 0.10
C ALA A 32 8.34 -23.89 1.26
N ASN A 33 9.36 -24.72 1.01
CA ASN A 33 9.94 -25.58 2.03
C ASN A 33 10.75 -24.79 3.07
N THR A 34 11.44 -23.72 2.67
CA THR A 34 12.13 -22.84 3.61
C THR A 34 11.14 -22.15 4.55
N ARG A 35 10.06 -21.59 4.00
CA ARG A 35 8.98 -20.94 4.75
C ARG A 35 8.37 -21.90 5.77
N LYS A 36 7.90 -23.06 5.31
CA LYS A 36 7.21 -24.05 6.14
C LYS A 36 8.11 -24.69 7.21
N ASN A 37 9.36 -25.01 6.90
CA ASN A 37 10.19 -25.83 7.78
C ASN A 37 11.04 -25.04 8.78
N PHE A 38 11.25 -23.74 8.51
CA PHE A 38 12.22 -22.93 9.23
C PHE A 38 11.72 -21.52 9.56
N ILE A 39 11.28 -20.73 8.56
CA ILE A 39 10.94 -19.32 8.78
C ILE A 39 9.65 -19.17 9.60
N LEU A 40 8.54 -19.82 9.20
CA LEU A 40 7.30 -19.75 9.97
C LEU A 40 7.46 -20.33 11.38
N PRO A 41 8.13 -21.50 11.58
CA PRO A 41 8.46 -21.98 12.91
C PRO A 41 9.31 -21.03 13.76
N LEU A 42 10.21 -20.24 13.15
CA LEU A 42 10.97 -19.21 13.86
C LEU A 42 10.03 -18.13 14.43
N PHE A 43 9.09 -17.64 13.62
CA PHE A 43 8.13 -16.64 14.11
C PHE A 43 7.08 -17.22 15.07
N GLU A 44 6.71 -18.49 14.92
CA GLU A 44 5.90 -19.21 15.92
C GLU A 44 6.63 -19.30 17.27
N ALA A 45 7.94 -19.59 17.27
CA ALA A 45 8.76 -19.55 18.47
C ALA A 45 8.86 -18.14 19.08
N LEU A 46 8.76 -17.10 18.26
CA LEU A 46 8.67 -15.70 18.69
C LEU A 46 7.25 -15.27 19.12
N GLY A 47 6.31 -16.22 19.21
CA GLY A 47 4.98 -16.03 19.78
C GLY A 47 3.90 -15.56 18.81
N TRP A 48 4.15 -15.62 17.50
CA TRP A 48 3.13 -15.34 16.48
C TRP A 48 2.28 -16.58 16.21
N ASP A 49 0.96 -16.44 16.25
CA ASP A 49 0.07 -17.48 15.75
C ASP A 49 0.02 -17.42 14.22
N ILE A 50 0.56 -18.44 13.55
CA ILE A 50 0.67 -18.46 12.09
C ILE A 50 -0.71 -18.48 11.40
N ARG A 51 -1.78 -18.92 12.08
CA ARG A 51 -3.12 -18.98 11.49
C ARG A 51 -3.89 -17.68 11.67
N GLU A 52 -3.73 -17.04 12.83
CA GLU A 52 -4.50 -15.86 13.20
C GLU A 52 -3.76 -14.54 12.95
N ASP A 53 -2.46 -14.50 13.25
CA ASP A 53 -1.66 -13.27 13.19
C ASP A 53 -0.93 -13.11 11.85
N VAL A 54 -0.82 -14.15 11.02
CA VAL A 54 -0.04 -14.14 9.78
C VAL A 54 -0.94 -14.33 8.57
N MET A 55 -0.85 -13.43 7.60
CA MET A 55 -1.59 -13.52 6.34
C MET A 55 -0.64 -13.57 5.15
N GLU A 56 -0.85 -14.51 4.24
CA GLU A 56 -0.23 -14.47 2.91
C GLU A 56 -0.74 -13.25 2.13
N GLU A 57 0.16 -12.47 1.56
CA GLU A 57 -0.22 -11.30 0.74
C GLU A 57 -0.64 -11.76 -0.66
N ASP A 58 -1.62 -11.09 -1.28
CA ASP A 58 -2.09 -11.43 -2.63
C ASP A 58 -0.99 -11.19 -3.70
N PRO A 59 -0.97 -11.98 -4.78
CA PRO A 59 0.00 -11.79 -5.86
C PRO A 59 -0.22 -10.44 -6.56
N VAL A 60 0.85 -9.64 -6.66
CA VAL A 60 0.87 -8.41 -7.46
C VAL A 60 1.90 -8.50 -8.58
N ILE A 61 1.67 -7.76 -9.67
CA ILE A 61 2.47 -7.84 -10.91
C ILE A 61 3.94 -7.44 -10.70
N SER A 62 4.18 -6.48 -9.82
CA SER A 62 5.51 -5.91 -9.59
C SER A 62 6.28 -6.57 -8.43
N GLY A 63 5.90 -7.80 -8.07
CA GLY A 63 6.47 -8.56 -6.97
C GLY A 63 5.87 -8.18 -5.62
N ARG A 64 5.49 -9.19 -4.82
CA ARG A 64 4.95 -9.03 -3.46
C ARG A 64 6.00 -9.38 -2.41
N VAL A 65 5.69 -9.05 -1.15
CA VAL A 65 6.23 -9.79 0.00
C VAL A 65 5.37 -11.02 0.28
N ASP A 66 5.92 -12.04 0.92
CA ASP A 66 5.19 -13.28 1.19
C ASP A 66 4.10 -13.15 2.26
N TYR A 67 4.44 -12.55 3.40
CA TYR A 67 3.58 -12.53 4.58
C TYR A 67 3.45 -11.15 5.20
N SER A 68 2.28 -10.87 5.76
CA SER A 68 2.04 -9.76 6.70
C SER A 68 1.77 -10.30 8.10
N PHE A 69 2.46 -9.73 9.09
CA PHE A 69 2.27 -10.07 10.51
C PHE A 69 1.43 -8.98 11.17
N ARG A 70 0.38 -9.38 11.88
CA ARG A 70 -0.71 -8.50 12.28
C ARG A 70 -0.99 -8.59 13.77
N LEU A 71 -1.26 -7.43 14.37
CA LEU A 71 -1.86 -7.32 15.70
C LEU A 71 -3.21 -6.64 15.54
N ASN A 72 -4.28 -7.27 16.04
CA ASN A 72 -5.64 -6.75 15.92
C ASN A 72 -6.00 -6.35 14.46
N HIS A 73 -5.62 -7.20 13.50
CA HIS A 73 -5.76 -7.00 12.05
C HIS A 73 -4.96 -5.83 11.44
N ILE A 74 -4.13 -5.14 12.22
CA ILE A 74 -3.23 -4.09 11.74
C ILE A 74 -1.86 -4.71 11.47
N THR A 75 -1.39 -4.57 10.23
CA THR A 75 -0.06 -5.06 9.83
C THR A 75 1.05 -4.29 10.57
N GLN A 76 1.89 -5.04 11.28
CA GLN A 76 3.01 -4.52 12.06
C GLN A 76 4.32 -4.55 11.28
N PHE A 77 4.57 -5.66 10.57
CA PHE A 77 5.70 -5.81 9.67
C PHE A 77 5.36 -6.77 8.52
N LEU A 78 6.18 -6.70 7.48
CA LEU A 78 6.11 -7.59 6.32
C LEU A 78 7.32 -8.50 6.28
N LEU A 79 7.14 -9.72 5.79
CA LEU A 79 8.20 -10.71 5.63
C LEU A 79 8.27 -11.15 4.17
N GLU A 80 9.43 -10.93 3.55
CA GLU A 80 9.84 -11.56 2.30
C GLU A 80 10.71 -12.75 2.61
N ALA A 81 10.28 -13.94 2.18
CA ALA A 81 11.08 -15.14 2.31
C ALA A 81 11.79 -15.47 1.00
N LYS A 82 12.96 -16.09 1.10
CA LYS A 82 13.68 -16.67 -0.05
C LYS A 82 14.00 -18.12 0.22
N SER A 83 14.27 -18.86 -0.85
CA SER A 83 14.88 -20.19 -0.74
C SER A 83 16.31 -20.08 -0.18
N ILE A 84 16.76 -21.06 0.60
CA ILE A 84 18.11 -21.11 1.21
C ILE A 84 19.25 -20.81 0.21
N PRO A 85 19.21 -21.25 -1.06
CA PRO A 85 20.33 -21.02 -1.99
C PRO A 85 20.46 -19.58 -2.50
N VAL A 86 19.50 -18.70 -2.21
CA VAL A 86 19.49 -17.32 -2.71
C VAL A 86 20.48 -16.48 -1.92
N ASN A 87 21.32 -15.74 -2.62
CA ASN A 87 22.17 -14.76 -1.97
C ASN A 87 21.35 -13.53 -1.53
N LEU A 88 21.09 -13.41 -0.22
CA LEU A 88 20.38 -12.27 0.37
C LEU A 88 21.16 -10.94 0.38
N ASP A 89 22.47 -10.96 0.11
CA ASP A 89 23.30 -9.75 0.06
C ASP A 89 23.14 -8.97 -1.25
N LYS A 90 22.34 -9.49 -2.19
CA LYS A 90 21.99 -8.73 -3.38
C LYS A 90 21.03 -7.58 -3.02
N ASP A 91 21.45 -6.36 -3.32
CA ASP A 91 20.68 -5.13 -3.13
C ASP A 91 19.26 -5.18 -3.73
N GLU A 92 19.04 -5.95 -4.80
CA GLU A 92 17.74 -6.05 -5.48
C GLU A 92 16.62 -6.53 -4.56
N TRP A 93 16.92 -7.51 -3.68
CA TRP A 93 15.96 -8.05 -2.73
C TRP A 93 15.58 -7.02 -1.68
N ALA A 94 16.59 -6.38 -1.08
CA ALA A 94 16.36 -5.34 -0.09
C ALA A 94 15.54 -4.18 -0.69
N LYS A 95 15.89 -3.71 -1.89
CA LYS A 95 15.17 -2.62 -2.58
C LYS A 95 13.73 -2.98 -2.86
N GLN A 96 13.46 -4.16 -3.42
CA GLN A 96 12.10 -4.61 -3.71
C GLN A 96 11.24 -4.68 -2.43
N THR A 97 11.75 -5.36 -1.39
CA THR A 97 11.01 -5.56 -0.13
C THR A 97 10.73 -4.24 0.58
N VAL A 98 11.70 -3.33 0.58
CA VAL A 98 11.58 -2.00 1.20
C VAL A 98 10.64 -1.11 0.40
N GLU A 99 10.71 -1.11 -0.93
CA GLU A 99 9.80 -0.35 -1.78
C GLU A 99 8.35 -0.83 -1.62
N TYR A 100 8.12 -2.15 -1.53
CA TYR A 100 6.80 -2.70 -1.25
C TYR A 100 6.30 -2.27 0.14
N GLY A 101 7.11 -2.43 1.18
CA GLY A 101 6.72 -2.02 2.54
C GLY A 101 6.41 -0.52 2.65
N TRP A 102 7.20 0.31 1.96
CA TRP A 102 6.97 1.75 1.91
C TRP A 102 5.61 2.06 1.26
N ASN A 103 5.31 1.48 0.09
CA ASN A 103 4.02 1.67 -0.58
C ASN A 103 2.83 1.12 0.22
N ARG A 104 3.04 0.05 1.01
CA ARG A 104 2.04 -0.47 1.97
C ARG A 104 1.84 0.42 3.19
N GLY A 105 2.71 1.41 3.43
CA GLY A 105 2.71 2.21 4.64
C GLY A 105 3.07 1.41 5.89
N VAL A 106 3.86 0.35 5.74
CA VAL A 106 4.33 -0.51 6.84
C VAL A 106 5.81 -0.23 7.09
N PRO A 107 6.20 0.30 8.27
CA PRO A 107 7.55 0.77 8.51
C PRO A 107 8.58 -0.36 8.60
N TRP A 108 8.20 -1.57 9.01
CA TRP A 108 9.13 -2.66 9.26
C TRP A 108 9.01 -3.75 8.20
N VAL A 109 10.14 -4.13 7.62
CA VAL A 109 10.21 -5.24 6.67
C VAL A 109 11.37 -6.17 6.99
N VAL A 110 11.11 -7.48 6.92
CA VAL A 110 12.06 -8.55 7.18
C VAL A 110 12.31 -9.30 5.88
N LEU A 111 13.58 -9.57 5.58
CA LEU A 111 14.01 -10.43 4.49
C LEU A 111 14.74 -11.64 5.10
N SER A 112 14.32 -12.86 4.77
CA SER A 112 14.96 -14.06 5.33
C SER A 112 14.88 -15.29 4.43
N ASP A 113 15.92 -16.11 4.45
CA ASP A 113 15.97 -17.47 3.93
C ASP A 113 16.24 -18.48 5.06
N PHE A 114 15.96 -18.05 6.30
CA PHE A 114 16.39 -18.62 7.58
C PHE A 114 17.90 -18.58 7.86
N GLU A 115 18.78 -18.82 6.88
CA GLU A 115 20.23 -18.73 7.06
C GLU A 115 20.66 -17.30 7.37
N GLY A 116 20.06 -16.32 6.70
CA GLY A 116 20.15 -14.90 6.99
C GLY A 116 18.78 -14.33 7.39
N LEU A 117 18.82 -13.35 8.29
CA LEU A 117 17.67 -12.53 8.65
C LEU A 117 18.09 -11.07 8.67
N LYS A 118 17.42 -10.28 7.84
CA LYS A 118 17.66 -8.85 7.70
C LYS A 118 16.40 -8.06 8.03
N LEU A 119 16.53 -7.05 8.90
CA LEU A 119 15.46 -6.09 9.22
C LEU A 119 15.77 -4.74 8.59
N PHE A 120 14.78 -4.12 7.95
CA PHE A 120 14.87 -2.76 7.42
C PHE A 120 13.72 -1.89 7.92
N ASN A 121 13.96 -0.58 7.94
CA ASN A 121 12.89 0.41 8.02
C ASN A 121 12.57 0.92 6.61
N SER A 122 11.32 0.74 6.17
CA SER A 122 10.89 1.11 4.81
C SER A 122 10.76 2.62 4.60
N GLU A 123 10.65 3.40 5.68
CA GLU A 123 10.45 4.84 5.65
C GLU A 123 11.78 5.64 5.70
N GLU A 124 12.94 4.99 5.87
CA GLU A 124 14.23 5.71 5.93
C GLU A 124 14.86 5.99 4.55
N SER A 125 15.03 4.97 3.72
CA SER A 125 15.70 5.08 2.40
C SER A 125 15.39 3.87 1.53
N VAL A 126 14.57 4.07 0.49
CA VAL A 126 14.23 3.00 -0.46
C VAL A 126 15.34 2.75 -1.48
N LYS A 127 16.05 3.79 -1.92
CA LYS A 127 17.10 3.65 -2.94
C LYS A 127 18.31 2.87 -2.45
N LYS A 128 18.69 3.08 -1.18
CA LYS A 128 19.80 2.38 -0.54
C LYS A 128 19.33 1.89 0.82
N PRO A 129 18.59 0.76 0.84
CA PRO A 129 18.14 0.21 2.10
C PRO A 129 19.33 -0.24 2.93
N LYS A 130 19.32 0.11 4.21
CA LYS A 130 20.35 -0.31 5.17
C LYS A 130 19.73 -1.26 6.17
N ALA A 131 20.28 -2.46 6.27
CA ALA A 131 19.84 -3.42 7.26
C ALA A 131 20.15 -2.87 8.67
N ILE A 132 19.13 -2.85 9.51
CA ILE A 132 19.22 -2.49 10.93
C ILE A 132 19.75 -3.69 11.70
N PHE A 133 19.22 -4.87 11.38
CA PHE A 133 19.73 -6.16 11.80
C PHE A 133 20.15 -6.94 10.57
N ASP A 134 21.27 -7.64 10.67
CA ASP A 134 21.79 -8.54 9.65
C ASP A 134 22.52 -9.67 10.39
N PHE A 135 21.81 -10.76 10.66
CA PHE A 135 22.33 -11.89 11.41
C PHE A 135 22.25 -13.17 10.59
N LYS A 136 23.24 -14.04 10.78
CA LYS A 136 23.17 -15.43 10.33
C LYS A 136 22.49 -16.32 11.38
N HIS A 137 22.02 -17.49 10.98
CA HIS A 137 21.27 -18.41 11.85
C HIS A 137 22.07 -18.88 13.07
N ASP A 138 23.39 -19.01 12.94
CA ASP A 138 24.33 -19.34 14.01
C ASP A 138 24.47 -18.22 15.06
N GLN A 139 24.11 -16.98 14.71
CA GLN A 139 24.14 -15.81 15.58
C GLN A 139 22.80 -15.55 16.29
N TYR A 140 21.73 -16.31 16.00
CA TYR A 140 20.39 -16.06 16.57
C TYR A 140 20.35 -16.14 18.09
N LEU A 141 21.12 -17.03 18.71
CA LEU A 141 21.11 -17.20 20.16
C LEU A 141 22.00 -16.21 20.90
N GLU A 142 23.10 -15.80 20.26
CA GLU A 142 23.98 -14.73 20.73
C GLU A 142 23.25 -13.38 20.70
N ASN A 143 22.58 -13.09 19.58
CA ASN A 143 21.80 -11.86 19.37
C ASN A 143 20.31 -12.02 19.73
N PHE A 144 19.98 -12.94 20.63
CA PHE A 144 18.58 -13.30 20.92
C PHE A 144 17.74 -12.11 21.38
N ASP A 145 18.30 -11.16 22.14
CA ASP A 145 17.54 -9.97 22.57
C ASP A 145 17.17 -9.05 21.40
N LYS A 146 17.99 -8.97 20.35
CA LYS A 146 17.65 -8.23 19.13
C LYS A 146 16.63 -8.98 18.29
N LEU A 147 16.80 -10.31 18.16
CA LEU A 147 15.82 -11.18 17.49
C LEU A 147 14.46 -11.12 18.20
N TRP A 148 14.46 -11.05 19.53
CA TRP A 148 13.26 -10.92 20.36
C TRP A 148 12.45 -9.66 20.06
N LEU A 149 13.07 -8.59 19.54
CA LEU A 149 12.33 -7.39 19.13
C LEU A 149 11.34 -7.68 17.99
N LEU A 150 11.48 -8.81 17.29
CA LEU A 150 10.53 -9.29 16.28
C LEU A 150 9.40 -10.17 16.88
N SER A 151 9.38 -10.40 18.19
CA SER A 151 8.32 -11.15 18.86
C SER A 151 7.00 -10.39 18.91
N LYS A 152 5.90 -11.15 19.00
CA LYS A 152 4.56 -10.61 19.18
C LYS A 152 4.50 -9.68 20.38
N GLU A 153 5.03 -10.11 21.53
CA GLU A 153 5.11 -9.32 22.76
C GLU A 153 5.87 -7.99 22.55
N SER A 154 6.97 -8.02 21.78
CA SER A 154 7.74 -6.81 21.51
C SER A 154 6.99 -5.81 20.65
N PHE A 155 6.22 -6.28 19.67
CA PHE A 155 5.36 -5.41 18.86
C PHE A 155 4.15 -4.87 19.66
N GLU A 156 3.52 -5.67 20.51
CA GLU A 156 2.42 -5.23 21.38
C GLU A 156 2.86 -4.08 22.32
N ASN A 157 4.11 -4.13 22.79
CA ASN A 157 4.68 -3.11 23.66
C ASN A 157 5.42 -1.97 22.91
N ASN A 158 5.42 -2.03 21.58
CA ASN A 158 6.14 -1.13 20.67
C ASN A 158 7.65 -1.03 21.00
N LEU A 159 8.27 -2.12 21.42
CA LEU A 159 9.67 -2.15 21.85
C LEU A 159 10.63 -1.92 20.69
N LEU A 160 10.37 -2.52 19.52
CA LEU A 160 11.25 -2.35 18.35
C LEU A 160 11.45 -0.88 17.98
N ASP A 161 10.34 -0.14 17.83
CA ASP A 161 10.36 1.27 17.45
C ASP A 161 11.00 2.16 18.53
N LYS A 162 10.64 1.94 19.81
CA LYS A 162 11.22 2.65 20.96
C LYS A 162 12.72 2.42 21.06
N THR A 163 13.17 1.17 20.97
CA THR A 163 14.57 0.78 21.07
C THR A 163 15.37 1.39 19.93
N LEU A 164 14.94 1.25 18.68
CA LEU A 164 15.68 1.78 17.54
C LEU A 164 15.73 3.31 17.54
N THR A 165 14.63 3.97 17.91
CA THR A 165 14.57 5.42 18.02
C THR A 165 15.51 5.95 19.12
N SER A 166 15.63 5.22 20.24
CA SER A 166 16.59 5.57 21.31
C SER A 166 18.06 5.48 20.86
N PHE A 167 18.36 4.65 19.85
CA PHE A 167 19.68 4.57 19.21
C PHE A 167 19.87 5.55 18.05
N GLY A 168 18.91 6.46 17.81
CA GLY A 168 18.93 7.42 16.70
C GLY A 168 18.65 6.82 15.32
N ILE A 169 18.18 5.57 15.27
CA ILE A 169 17.76 4.90 14.03
C ILE A 169 16.30 5.31 13.76
N GLY A 170 15.96 5.62 12.51
CA GLY A 170 14.60 6.00 12.12
C GLY A 170 14.20 7.45 12.42
N GLN A 171 15.15 8.38 12.55
CA GLN A 171 14.86 9.80 12.83
C GLN A 171 14.27 10.57 11.64
N LYS A 172 14.66 10.21 10.41
CA LYS A 172 14.10 10.79 9.19
C LYS A 172 13.27 9.74 8.47
N ARG A 173 11.96 9.77 8.69
CA ARG A 173 10.99 8.89 8.03
C ARG A 173 10.21 9.66 6.98
N VAL A 174 10.12 9.10 5.79
CA VAL A 174 9.29 9.59 4.69
C VAL A 174 8.16 8.60 4.53
N LYS A 175 6.95 8.98 4.96
CA LYS A 175 5.79 8.10 4.85
C LYS A 175 5.11 8.27 3.50
N VAL A 176 4.68 7.17 2.89
CA VAL A 176 4.00 7.20 1.60
C VAL A 176 2.75 8.08 1.61
N ASN A 177 1.95 8.04 2.68
CA ASN A 177 0.72 8.81 2.78
C ASN A 177 1.00 10.32 2.84
N GLU A 178 1.99 10.73 3.63
CA GLU A 178 2.41 12.13 3.75
C GLU A 178 3.01 12.65 2.44
N LEU A 179 3.90 11.86 1.83
CA LEU A 179 4.54 12.25 0.57
C LEU A 179 3.52 12.34 -0.56
N LEU A 180 2.68 11.31 -0.75
CA LEU A 180 1.66 11.29 -1.79
C LEU A 180 0.61 12.40 -1.60
N ALA A 181 0.18 12.67 -0.37
CA ALA A 181 -0.71 13.79 -0.10
C ALA A 181 -0.07 15.14 -0.46
N SER A 182 1.20 15.34 -0.10
CA SER A 182 1.94 16.55 -0.44
C SER A 182 2.12 16.71 -1.96
N ASP A 183 2.38 15.61 -2.66
CA ASP A 183 2.52 15.58 -4.11
C ASP A 183 1.19 15.90 -4.80
N LEU A 184 0.07 15.35 -4.32
CA LEU A 184 -1.28 15.67 -4.82
C LEU A 184 -1.63 17.15 -4.67
N VAL A 185 -1.32 17.75 -3.51
CA VAL A 185 -1.51 19.20 -3.30
C VAL A 185 -0.67 19.99 -4.30
N ARG A 186 0.61 19.64 -4.46
CA ARG A 186 1.50 20.31 -5.41
C ARG A 186 1.01 20.18 -6.85
N TRP A 187 0.56 19.00 -7.28
CA TRP A 187 0.00 18.78 -8.61
C TRP A 187 -1.24 19.64 -8.83
N ARG A 188 -2.16 19.67 -7.84
CA ARG A 188 -3.35 20.51 -7.88
C ARG A 188 -3.02 21.98 -8.02
N ASP A 189 -2.11 22.50 -7.20
CA ASP A 189 -1.74 23.92 -7.23
C ASP A 189 -1.09 24.28 -8.57
N THR A 190 -0.22 23.40 -9.09
CA THR A 190 0.42 23.57 -10.40
C THR A 190 -0.62 23.64 -11.53
N LEU A 191 -1.58 22.72 -11.56
CA LEU A 191 -2.65 22.72 -12.57
C LEU A 191 -3.57 23.92 -12.41
N THR A 192 -3.94 24.28 -11.18
CA THR A 192 -4.83 25.41 -10.88
C THR A 192 -4.22 26.73 -11.37
N GLN A 193 -2.94 26.97 -11.05
CA GLN A 193 -2.23 28.16 -11.51
C GLN A 193 -2.13 28.20 -13.03
N ASN A 194 -1.84 27.05 -13.66
CA ASN A 194 -1.72 27.00 -15.10
C ASN A 194 -3.05 27.25 -15.81
N PHE A 195 -4.11 26.52 -15.47
CA PHE A 195 -5.41 26.72 -16.12
C PHE A 195 -5.96 28.13 -15.88
N LYS A 196 -5.75 28.71 -14.69
CA LYS A 196 -6.17 30.10 -14.42
C LYS A 196 -5.47 31.11 -15.34
N SER A 197 -4.18 30.92 -15.62
CA SER A 197 -3.42 31.82 -16.50
C SER A 197 -3.81 31.71 -17.98
N TRP A 198 -4.30 30.54 -18.41
CA TRP A 198 -4.64 30.27 -19.80
C TRP A 198 -6.13 30.38 -20.12
N ASN A 199 -7.01 30.41 -19.11
CA ASN A 199 -8.46 30.48 -19.27
C ASN A 199 -9.00 31.72 -18.54
N SER A 200 -8.96 32.87 -19.22
CA SER A 200 -9.46 34.14 -18.66
C SER A 200 -10.95 34.04 -18.31
N ASN A 201 -11.35 34.58 -17.16
CA ASN A 201 -12.73 34.57 -16.65
C ASN A 201 -13.34 33.19 -16.34
N ILE A 202 -12.52 32.13 -16.23
CA ILE A 202 -13.03 30.83 -15.76
C ILE A 202 -13.63 30.94 -14.36
N ASP A 203 -14.82 30.39 -14.17
CA ASP A 203 -15.43 30.29 -12.85
C ASP A 203 -14.57 29.45 -11.90
N LYS A 204 -14.52 29.85 -10.63
CA LYS A 204 -13.67 29.22 -9.63
C LYS A 204 -14.11 27.80 -9.30
N GLU A 205 -15.42 27.52 -9.28
CA GLU A 205 -15.93 26.19 -9.02
C GLU A 205 -15.65 25.26 -10.19
N ILE A 206 -15.90 25.73 -11.42
CA ILE A 206 -15.59 25.00 -12.66
C ILE A 206 -14.08 24.67 -12.73
N LEU A 207 -13.21 25.64 -12.43
CA LEU A 207 -11.77 25.42 -12.39
C LEU A 207 -11.38 24.34 -11.36
N ASN A 208 -11.96 24.41 -10.15
CA ASN A 208 -11.65 23.47 -9.08
C ASN A 208 -12.14 22.05 -9.38
N GLU A 209 -13.35 21.91 -9.92
CA GLU A 209 -13.87 20.61 -10.38
C GLU A 209 -13.00 20.07 -11.52
N SER A 210 -12.61 20.93 -12.47
CA SER A 210 -11.84 20.52 -13.64
C SER A 210 -10.46 19.99 -13.26
N VAL A 211 -9.74 20.70 -12.38
CA VAL A 211 -8.45 20.24 -11.84
C VAL A 211 -8.61 18.93 -11.09
N GLN A 212 -9.63 18.83 -10.22
CA GLN A 212 -9.87 17.63 -9.43
C GLN A 212 -10.15 16.42 -10.34
N ARG A 213 -11.05 16.58 -11.32
CA ARG A 213 -11.42 15.52 -12.26
C ARG A 213 -10.23 15.06 -13.10
N ILE A 214 -9.35 15.96 -13.53
CA ILE A 214 -8.11 15.57 -14.24
C ILE A 214 -7.20 14.74 -13.33
N LEU A 215 -6.97 15.17 -12.09
CA LEU A 215 -6.13 14.41 -11.15
C LEU A 215 -6.73 13.03 -10.85
N ASP A 216 -8.02 12.95 -10.59
CA ASP A 216 -8.72 11.69 -10.31
C ASP A 216 -8.62 10.72 -11.50
N ARG A 217 -8.78 11.22 -12.72
CA ARG A 217 -8.58 10.41 -13.95
C ARG A 217 -7.15 9.89 -14.06
N LEU A 218 -6.15 10.73 -13.82
CA LEU A 218 -4.74 10.34 -13.89
C LEU A 218 -4.38 9.28 -12.84
N ILE A 219 -4.85 9.46 -11.60
CA ILE A 219 -4.65 8.49 -10.50
C ILE A 219 -5.36 7.18 -10.83
N PHE A 220 -6.61 7.23 -11.31
CA PHE A 220 -7.34 6.03 -11.71
C PHE A 220 -6.59 5.26 -12.80
N ILE A 221 -6.12 5.94 -13.84
CA ILE A 221 -5.32 5.31 -14.89
C ILE A 221 -4.07 4.64 -14.30
N ARG A 222 -3.34 5.31 -13.42
CA ARG A 222 -2.16 4.74 -12.75
C ARG A 222 -2.48 3.50 -11.92
N VAL A 223 -3.59 3.50 -11.18
CA VAL A 223 -4.05 2.33 -10.41
C VAL A 223 -4.33 1.15 -11.33
N ILE A 224 -5.02 1.38 -12.45
CA ILE A 224 -5.34 0.35 -13.43
C ILE A 224 -4.08 -0.22 -14.09
N GLU A 225 -3.12 0.66 -14.46
CA GLU A 225 -1.83 0.27 -15.03
C GLU A 225 -0.98 -0.56 -14.05
N ASP A 226 -0.91 -0.18 -12.77
CA ASP A 226 -0.11 -0.89 -11.77
C ASP A 226 -0.74 -2.23 -11.38
N LYS A 227 -2.08 -2.31 -11.43
CA LYS A 227 -2.82 -3.58 -11.36
C LYS A 227 -2.73 -4.41 -12.64
N GLY A 228 -2.04 -3.93 -13.68
CA GLY A 228 -1.84 -4.59 -14.97
C GLY A 228 -3.13 -5.02 -15.66
N LEU A 229 -4.21 -4.30 -15.38
CA LEU A 229 -5.47 -4.46 -16.10
C LEU A 229 -5.40 -3.79 -17.47
N GLU A 230 -4.47 -2.83 -17.64
CA GLU A 230 -4.16 -2.17 -18.90
C GLU A 230 -2.64 -1.96 -19.02
N ASP A 231 -2.14 -1.82 -20.25
CA ASP A 231 -0.77 -1.37 -20.50
C ASP A 231 -0.54 0.05 -19.99
N LYS A 232 0.74 0.47 -19.92
CA LYS A 232 1.18 1.81 -19.48
C LYS A 232 0.85 2.92 -20.49
N PHE A 233 -0.41 3.06 -20.89
CA PHE A 233 -0.88 4.00 -21.91
C PHE A 233 -0.63 5.45 -21.54
N LEU A 234 -0.73 5.83 -20.27
CA LEU A 234 -0.45 7.20 -19.83
C LEU A 234 1.02 7.54 -20.07
N TRP A 235 1.93 6.64 -19.70
CA TRP A 235 3.36 6.81 -19.96
C TRP A 235 3.66 6.85 -21.46
N GLN A 236 3.08 5.94 -22.24
CA GLN A 236 3.26 5.92 -23.70
C GLN A 236 2.78 7.21 -24.35
N THR A 237 1.62 7.73 -23.94
CA THR A 237 1.06 9.00 -24.42
C THR A 237 1.97 10.16 -24.07
N PHE A 238 2.47 10.18 -22.83
CA PHE A 238 3.43 11.17 -22.36
C PHE A 238 4.75 11.15 -23.15
N GLN A 239 5.32 9.98 -23.41
CA GLN A 239 6.56 9.86 -24.19
C GLN A 239 6.37 10.34 -25.64
N LYS A 240 5.26 9.97 -26.29
CA LYS A 240 4.91 10.45 -27.63
C LYS A 240 4.79 11.97 -27.67
N TRP A 241 4.14 12.57 -26.68
CA TRP A 241 4.02 14.02 -26.60
C TRP A 241 5.37 14.70 -26.36
N LYS A 242 6.20 14.15 -25.47
CA LYS A 242 7.54 14.70 -25.16
C LYS A 242 8.44 14.75 -26.40
N ILE A 243 8.40 13.74 -27.27
CA ILE A 243 9.19 13.68 -28.50
C ILE A 243 8.68 14.69 -29.55
N ASN A 244 7.36 14.90 -29.62
CA ASN A 244 6.71 15.79 -30.57
C ASN A 244 6.52 17.23 -30.05
N ALA A 245 7.17 17.59 -28.94
CA ALA A 245 6.95 18.84 -28.19
C ALA A 245 7.35 20.14 -28.93
N PHE A 246 7.77 20.05 -30.20
CA PHE A 246 7.94 21.20 -31.10
C PHE A 246 6.61 21.79 -31.59
N LYS A 247 5.48 21.10 -31.37
CA LYS A 247 4.13 21.62 -31.63
C LYS A 247 3.42 21.95 -30.31
N PRO A 248 2.74 23.10 -30.20
CA PRO A 248 2.01 23.51 -29.00
C PRO A 248 0.70 22.72 -28.87
N TYR A 249 0.78 21.40 -28.74
CA TYR A 249 -0.40 20.59 -28.44
C TYR A 249 -0.71 20.68 -26.96
N ASN A 250 -1.96 21.04 -26.67
CA ASN A 250 -2.54 20.92 -25.35
C ASN A 250 -2.49 19.43 -24.94
N PHE A 251 -1.71 19.10 -23.90
CA PHE A 251 -1.55 17.70 -23.48
C PHE A 251 -2.88 17.07 -23.06
N VAL A 252 -3.85 17.87 -22.58
CA VAL A 252 -5.19 17.39 -22.22
C VAL A 252 -5.91 16.80 -23.43
N GLU A 253 -5.78 17.42 -24.61
CA GLU A 253 -6.40 16.89 -25.85
C GLU A 253 -5.85 15.51 -26.20
N LEU A 254 -4.56 15.26 -25.96
CA LEU A 254 -3.94 13.95 -26.20
C LEU A 254 -4.41 12.88 -25.20
N LEU A 255 -4.93 13.29 -24.04
CA LEU A 255 -5.54 12.39 -23.08
C LEU A 255 -7.01 12.05 -23.40
N ILE A 256 -7.70 12.85 -24.23
CA ILE A 256 -9.13 12.62 -24.54
C ILE A 256 -9.36 11.21 -25.12
N PRO A 257 -8.61 10.70 -26.12
CA PRO A 257 -8.80 9.34 -26.62
C PRO A 257 -8.60 8.29 -25.52
N LEU A 258 -7.64 8.51 -24.61
CA LEU A 258 -7.40 7.65 -23.46
C LEU A 258 -8.58 7.69 -22.48
N PHE A 259 -9.13 8.86 -22.20
CA PHE A 259 -10.33 9.01 -21.36
C PHE A 259 -11.53 8.29 -21.98
N ARG A 260 -11.78 8.43 -23.29
CA ARG A 260 -12.86 7.71 -23.98
C ARG A 260 -12.68 6.19 -23.93
N LYS A 261 -11.44 5.70 -24.04
CA LYS A 261 -11.12 4.28 -23.84
C LYS A 261 -11.52 3.82 -22.43
N PHE A 262 -11.07 4.54 -21.41
CA PHE A 262 -11.34 4.19 -20.02
C PHE A 262 -12.84 4.30 -19.67
N ASP A 263 -13.54 5.29 -20.22
CA ASP A 263 -14.99 5.44 -20.08
C ASP A 263 -15.74 4.22 -20.59
N LYS A 264 -15.40 3.75 -21.80
CA LYS A 264 -16.01 2.58 -22.42
C LYS A 264 -15.79 1.29 -21.63
N ILE A 265 -14.63 1.13 -21.00
CA ILE A 265 -14.23 -0.11 -20.32
C ILE A 265 -14.74 -0.14 -18.88
N TYR A 266 -14.58 0.97 -18.15
CA TYR A 266 -14.80 1.01 -16.70
C TYR A 266 -16.12 1.68 -16.30
N ASN A 267 -16.75 2.45 -17.19
CA ASN A 267 -18.07 3.07 -16.99
C ASN A 267 -18.24 3.74 -15.61
N SER A 268 -17.22 4.46 -15.15
CA SER A 268 -17.13 4.98 -13.78
C SER A 268 -17.76 6.37 -13.61
N ASN A 269 -18.41 6.93 -14.64
CA ASN A 269 -18.80 8.34 -14.78
C ASN A 269 -17.65 9.36 -14.72
N LEU A 270 -16.49 8.98 -14.15
CA LEU A 270 -15.30 9.81 -14.01
C LEU A 270 -14.77 10.28 -15.37
N PHE A 271 -14.87 9.43 -16.39
CA PHE A 271 -14.32 9.67 -17.70
C PHE A 271 -15.30 10.29 -18.70
N LEU A 272 -16.57 10.51 -18.35
CA LEU A 272 -17.56 11.18 -19.20
C LEU A 272 -17.05 12.55 -19.69
N GLU A 273 -17.49 13.00 -20.87
CA GLU A 273 -17.12 14.32 -21.39
C GLU A 273 -17.41 15.40 -20.35
N HIS A 274 -16.42 16.27 -20.13
CA HIS A 274 -16.47 17.30 -19.11
C HIS A 274 -15.77 18.58 -19.58
N GLN A 275 -16.13 19.73 -19.00
CA GLN A 275 -15.55 21.03 -19.34
C GLN A 275 -14.02 21.08 -19.15
N CYS A 276 -13.46 20.23 -18.30
CA CYS A 276 -12.02 20.12 -18.09
C CYS A 276 -11.24 19.73 -19.35
N GLU A 277 -11.89 19.06 -20.31
CA GLU A 277 -11.28 18.67 -21.58
C GLU A 277 -11.19 19.82 -22.58
N LYS A 278 -11.85 20.95 -22.29
CA LYS A 278 -11.91 22.15 -23.13
C LYS A 278 -11.05 23.28 -22.60
N LEU A 279 -10.30 23.05 -21.50
CA LEU A 279 -9.45 24.07 -20.89
C LEU A 279 -8.13 24.21 -21.64
N ASP A 280 -7.77 25.44 -21.95
CA ASP A 280 -6.51 25.79 -22.57
C ASP A 280 -5.35 25.63 -21.57
N THR A 281 -4.22 25.12 -22.05
CA THR A 281 -2.98 24.98 -21.28
C THR A 281 -1.77 24.90 -22.19
N GLU A 282 -0.65 25.47 -21.76
CA GLU A 282 0.67 25.27 -22.40
C GLU A 282 1.23 23.85 -22.27
N GLY A 283 0.56 22.94 -21.53
CA GLY A 283 0.96 21.55 -21.36
C GLY A 283 2.21 21.33 -20.48
N VAL A 284 3.03 22.35 -20.24
CA VAL A 284 4.26 22.29 -19.42
C VAL A 284 4.05 21.68 -18.03
N PRO A 285 2.95 21.95 -17.27
CA PRO A 285 2.69 21.28 -15.99
C PRO A 285 2.79 19.76 -16.05
N PHE A 286 2.29 19.16 -17.15
CA PHE A 286 2.26 17.72 -17.32
C PHE A 286 3.65 17.11 -17.54
N LYS A 287 4.65 17.88 -17.99
CA LYS A 287 6.08 17.44 -18.00
C LYS A 287 6.58 17.07 -16.61
N LYS A 288 6.04 17.70 -15.57
CA LYS A 288 6.43 17.45 -14.18
C LYS A 288 5.46 16.49 -13.50
N ILE A 289 4.16 16.69 -13.71
CA ILE A 289 3.12 15.90 -13.04
C ILE A 289 3.16 14.44 -13.50
N ILE A 290 3.22 14.17 -14.81
CA ILE A 290 3.14 12.78 -15.28
C ILE A 290 4.28 11.91 -14.74
N PRO A 291 5.56 12.29 -14.81
CA PRO A 291 6.63 11.50 -14.18
C PRO A 291 6.50 11.36 -12.67
N SER A 292 6.00 12.39 -11.98
CA SER A 292 5.84 12.34 -10.53
C SER A 292 4.70 11.44 -10.05
N LEU A 293 3.72 11.12 -10.91
CA LEU A 293 2.74 10.06 -10.65
C LEU A 293 3.35 8.65 -10.60
N TYR A 294 4.54 8.44 -11.18
CA TYR A 294 5.25 7.16 -11.13
C TYR A 294 6.30 7.13 -10.03
N SER A 295 6.99 8.26 -9.79
CA SER A 295 8.09 8.32 -8.83
C SER A 295 8.32 9.72 -8.29
N ASN A 296 8.62 9.80 -7.00
CA ASN A 296 9.11 11.03 -6.42
C ASN A 296 10.64 11.04 -6.53
N GLN A 297 11.15 11.93 -7.40
CA GLN A 297 12.58 12.01 -7.71
C GLN A 297 13.43 12.55 -6.54
N GLN A 298 12.83 13.36 -5.66
CA GLN A 298 13.52 13.94 -4.51
C GLN A 298 13.77 12.87 -3.45
N GLU A 299 12.73 12.10 -3.10
CA GLU A 299 12.84 11.02 -2.10
C GLU A 299 13.30 9.69 -2.72
N GLN A 300 13.43 9.65 -4.06
CA GLN A 300 13.94 8.51 -4.83
C GLN A 300 13.13 7.23 -4.60
N VAL A 301 11.81 7.38 -4.58
CA VAL A 301 10.80 6.33 -4.35
C VAL A 301 9.86 6.23 -5.55
N SER A 302 9.38 5.02 -5.85
CA SER A 302 8.34 4.80 -6.86
C SER A 302 6.99 4.56 -6.20
N TYR A 303 5.95 5.18 -6.75
CA TYR A 303 4.57 4.91 -6.34
C TYR A 303 4.09 3.65 -7.04
N ARG A 304 3.72 2.65 -6.24
CA ARG A 304 3.14 1.38 -6.67
C ARG A 304 1.70 1.30 -6.19
N PHE A 305 0.77 1.74 -7.03
CA PHE A 305 -0.66 1.82 -6.68
C PHE A 305 -1.32 0.44 -6.53
N ASP A 306 -0.69 -0.64 -7.00
CA ASP A 306 -1.04 -2.02 -6.68
C ASP A 306 -0.74 -2.40 -5.21
N ALA A 307 0.30 -1.81 -4.61
CA ALA A 307 0.68 -2.04 -3.23
C ALA A 307 0.04 -1.06 -2.24
N ILE A 308 -0.33 0.15 -2.68
CA ILE A 308 -0.99 1.15 -1.83
C ILE A 308 -2.40 0.68 -1.44
N ASN A 309 -2.65 0.52 -0.14
CA ASN A 309 -3.92 0.00 0.38
C ASN A 309 -4.94 1.10 0.73
N ALA A 310 -6.16 0.67 1.08
CA ALA A 310 -7.24 1.58 1.47
C ALA A 310 -6.87 2.47 2.67
N ASP A 311 -6.14 1.96 3.66
CA ASP A 311 -5.72 2.76 4.82
C ASP A 311 -4.75 3.89 4.44
N VAL A 312 -3.78 3.61 3.56
CA VAL A 312 -2.87 4.64 3.04
C VAL A 312 -3.65 5.68 2.25
N LEU A 313 -4.54 5.27 1.34
CA LEU A 313 -5.37 6.20 0.56
C LEU A 313 -6.31 7.02 1.44
N GLY A 314 -6.88 6.42 2.48
CA GLY A 314 -7.71 7.09 3.48
C GLY A 314 -6.95 8.23 4.16
N LYS A 315 -5.74 7.95 4.65
CA LYS A 315 -4.85 8.97 5.25
C LYS A 315 -4.44 10.05 4.25
N VAL A 316 -4.15 9.66 2.99
CA VAL A 316 -3.85 10.61 1.91
C VAL A 316 -5.03 11.57 1.70
N TYR A 317 -6.25 11.03 1.63
CA TYR A 317 -7.47 11.80 1.45
C TYR A 317 -7.72 12.78 2.60
N GLU A 318 -7.58 12.34 3.85
CA GLU A 318 -7.70 13.21 5.04
C GLU A 318 -6.70 14.38 5.01
N GLN A 319 -5.44 14.08 4.68
CA GLN A 319 -4.37 15.07 4.63
C GLN A 319 -4.61 16.06 3.49
N TYR A 320 -4.93 15.55 2.29
CA TYR A 320 -5.25 16.34 1.10
C TYR A 320 -6.44 17.29 1.35
N LEU A 321 -7.56 16.79 1.89
CA LEU A 321 -8.71 17.63 2.27
C LEU A 321 -8.34 18.69 3.31
N GLY A 322 -7.53 18.31 4.30
CA GLY A 322 -7.03 19.24 5.31
C GLY A 322 -6.28 20.43 4.70
N HIS A 323 -5.56 20.22 3.59
CA HIS A 323 -4.90 21.28 2.84
C HIS A 323 -5.89 22.15 2.06
N LEU A 324 -6.86 21.54 1.36
CA LEU A 324 -7.88 22.30 0.62
C LEU A 324 -8.68 23.25 1.51
N GLN A 325 -8.90 22.87 2.76
CA GLN A 325 -9.61 23.70 3.73
C GLN A 325 -8.80 24.88 4.25
N LYS A 326 -7.45 24.79 4.31
CA LYS A 326 -6.58 25.89 4.79
C LYS A 326 -6.60 27.13 3.88
N GLY A 327 -7.00 26.98 2.61
CA GLY A 327 -7.21 28.11 1.67
C GLY A 327 -8.52 28.87 1.87
N LYS A 328 -9.40 28.42 2.78
CA LYS A 328 -10.54 29.18 3.30
C LYS A 328 -10.13 29.66 4.70
N GLU A 329 -10.29 30.94 5.03
CA GLU A 329 -9.79 31.65 6.24
C GLU A 329 -10.29 31.12 7.60
N ASP A 330 -10.40 29.81 7.80
CA ASP A 330 -11.13 29.26 8.93
C ASP A 330 -10.42 28.00 9.48
N LYS A 331 -9.36 28.24 10.27
CA LYS A 331 -8.57 27.23 10.99
C LYS A 331 -9.42 26.30 11.90
N GLY A 332 -10.71 26.57 12.08
CA GLY A 332 -11.64 25.80 12.92
C GLY A 332 -12.46 24.70 12.25
N LYS A 333 -12.42 24.51 10.91
CA LYS A 333 -13.31 23.55 10.22
C LYS A 333 -12.96 22.07 10.39
N ARG A 334 -11.69 21.73 10.68
CA ARG A 334 -11.24 20.34 10.92
C ARG A 334 -12.01 19.65 12.05
N LYS A 335 -12.28 20.34 13.17
CA LYS A 335 -13.05 19.81 14.30
C LYS A 335 -14.57 19.90 14.11
N LYS A 336 -15.06 20.80 13.24
CA LYS A 336 -16.50 21.04 13.05
C LYS A 336 -17.19 20.12 12.04
N GLN A 337 -16.45 19.47 11.13
CA GLN A 337 -17.03 18.59 10.10
C GLN A 337 -16.72 17.10 10.27
N GLY A 338 -15.96 16.69 11.31
CA GLY A 338 -15.77 15.27 11.63
C GLY A 338 -15.08 14.44 10.54
N ILE A 339 -14.25 15.05 9.70
CA ILE A 339 -13.59 14.38 8.56
C ILE A 339 -12.43 13.53 9.09
N TYR A 340 -12.77 12.31 9.52
CA TYR A 340 -11.84 11.26 9.94
C TYR A 340 -12.14 9.98 9.15
N TYR A 341 -11.13 9.46 8.47
CA TYR A 341 -11.11 8.14 7.89
C TYR A 341 -11.21 7.11 9.02
N THR A 342 -12.14 6.18 8.87
CA THR A 342 -12.31 5.09 9.82
C THR A 342 -11.32 3.97 9.47
N PRO A 343 -10.40 3.59 10.38
CA PRO A 343 -9.44 2.51 10.12
C PRO A 343 -10.10 1.21 9.64
N THR A 344 -9.47 0.50 8.71
CA THR A 344 -10.06 -0.69 8.06
C THR A 344 -10.56 -1.74 9.06
N TYR A 345 -9.85 -1.97 10.17
CA TYR A 345 -10.28 -2.96 11.18
C TYR A 345 -11.58 -2.56 11.90
N ILE A 346 -11.82 -1.26 12.13
CA ILE A 346 -13.08 -0.76 12.71
C ILE A 346 -14.21 -0.93 11.69
N VAL A 347 -13.93 -0.58 10.42
CA VAL A 347 -14.89 -0.74 9.32
C VAL A 347 -15.29 -2.20 9.17
N ASP A 348 -14.33 -3.12 9.15
CA ASP A 348 -14.56 -4.56 9.05
C ASP A 348 -15.38 -5.08 10.23
N TYR A 349 -15.01 -4.72 11.47
CA TYR A 349 -15.77 -5.12 12.66
C TYR A 349 -17.23 -4.66 12.58
N ILE A 350 -17.49 -3.39 12.27
CA ILE A 350 -18.85 -2.84 12.19
C ILE A 350 -19.62 -3.51 11.05
N THR A 351 -19.03 -3.65 9.87
CA THR A 351 -19.68 -4.23 8.69
C THR A 351 -20.07 -5.69 8.92
N ARG A 352 -19.18 -6.51 9.50
CA ARG A 352 -19.48 -7.90 9.87
C ARG A 352 -20.64 -7.99 10.87
N ASN A 353 -20.64 -7.12 11.87
CA ASN A 353 -21.65 -7.12 12.92
C ASN A 353 -22.98 -6.43 12.52
N THR A 354 -23.07 -5.86 11.32
CA THR A 354 -24.28 -5.20 10.81
C THR A 354 -24.76 -5.88 9.53
N VAL A 355 -24.09 -5.62 8.40
CA VAL A 355 -24.37 -6.21 7.09
C VAL A 355 -24.25 -7.73 7.16
N GLY A 356 -23.19 -8.25 7.79
CA GLY A 356 -22.97 -9.70 7.92
C GLY A 356 -24.09 -10.41 8.67
N LYS A 357 -24.39 -9.96 9.89
CA LYS A 357 -25.53 -10.48 10.67
C LYS A 357 -26.86 -10.37 9.91
N LYS A 358 -27.09 -9.27 9.18
CA LYS A 358 -28.32 -9.10 8.41
C LYS A 358 -28.46 -10.13 7.28
N ILE A 359 -27.36 -10.48 6.63
CA ILE A 359 -27.34 -11.51 5.58
C ILE A 359 -27.65 -12.90 6.17
N GLU A 360 -27.14 -13.20 7.36
CA GLU A 360 -27.40 -14.46 8.07
C GLU A 360 -28.88 -14.63 8.44
N GLU A 361 -29.55 -13.55 8.86
CA GLU A 361 -30.99 -13.54 9.16
C GLU A 361 -31.88 -13.77 7.93
N LEU A 362 -31.40 -13.41 6.73
CA LEU A 362 -32.21 -13.48 5.52
C LEU A 362 -32.27 -14.92 4.99
N GLU A 363 -33.48 -15.42 4.77
CA GLU A 363 -33.69 -16.73 4.14
C GLU A 363 -33.85 -16.60 2.62
N GLY A 364 -33.03 -17.36 1.87
CA GLY A 364 -33.09 -17.43 0.40
C GLY A 364 -32.24 -16.39 -0.34
N LEU A 365 -31.66 -16.82 -1.46
CA LEU A 365 -30.68 -16.03 -2.23
C LEU A 365 -31.25 -14.75 -2.84
N ALA A 366 -32.48 -14.79 -3.36
CA ALA A 366 -33.13 -13.63 -3.96
C ALA A 366 -33.27 -12.47 -2.96
N LYS A 367 -33.63 -12.79 -1.70
CA LYS A 367 -33.72 -11.77 -0.64
C LYS A 367 -32.34 -11.21 -0.29
N LYS A 368 -31.31 -12.06 -0.25
CA LYS A 368 -29.91 -11.63 -0.01
C LYS A 368 -29.39 -10.71 -1.12
N GLN A 369 -29.70 -10.99 -2.38
CA GLN A 369 -29.31 -10.15 -3.52
C GLN A 369 -30.03 -8.79 -3.57
N SER A 370 -31.18 -8.68 -2.90
CA SER A 370 -31.97 -7.44 -2.86
C SER A 370 -31.52 -6.43 -1.79
N ILE A 371 -30.47 -6.75 -1.01
CA ILE A 371 -29.97 -5.87 0.04
C ILE A 371 -29.47 -4.55 -0.55
N LYS A 372 -29.91 -3.45 0.04
CA LYS A 372 -29.42 -2.09 -0.24
C LYS A 372 -28.75 -1.56 1.01
N ILE A 373 -27.58 -0.96 0.84
CA ILE A 373 -26.77 -0.41 1.92
C ILE A 373 -26.66 1.09 1.71
N LEU A 374 -26.93 1.85 2.76
CA LEU A 374 -26.85 3.32 2.76
C LEU A 374 -25.88 3.75 3.85
N ASP A 375 -24.86 4.50 3.45
CA ASP A 375 -24.00 5.26 4.35
C ASP A 375 -24.19 6.76 4.06
N PRO A 376 -24.98 7.48 4.88
CA PRO A 376 -25.32 8.88 4.63
C PRO A 376 -24.16 9.85 4.90
N ALA A 377 -23.03 9.36 5.43
CA ALA A 377 -21.83 10.16 5.73
C ALA A 377 -20.56 9.45 5.24
N CYS A 378 -20.64 8.84 4.06
CA CYS A 378 -19.66 7.84 3.60
C CYS A 378 -18.22 8.35 3.46
N GLY A 379 -18.01 9.66 3.32
CA GLY A 379 -16.67 10.25 3.13
C GLY A 379 -15.93 9.54 1.99
N SER A 380 -14.79 8.91 2.31
CA SER A 380 -13.99 8.10 1.37
C SER A 380 -14.67 6.81 0.86
N GLY A 381 -15.83 6.44 1.39
CA GLY A 381 -16.60 5.26 1.00
C GLY A 381 -16.16 3.95 1.65
N SER A 382 -15.33 3.98 2.70
CA SER A 382 -14.72 2.78 3.30
C SER A 382 -15.74 1.72 3.75
N PHE A 383 -16.84 2.12 4.38
CA PHE A 383 -17.93 1.20 4.76
C PHE A 383 -18.60 0.56 3.55
N LEU A 384 -18.89 1.34 2.50
CA LEU A 384 -19.54 0.83 1.29
C LEU A 384 -18.64 -0.15 0.54
N ILE A 385 -17.34 0.14 0.47
CA ILE A 385 -16.35 -0.75 -0.13
C ILE A 385 -16.24 -2.06 0.67
N ASN A 386 -16.08 -1.97 2.00
CA ASN A 386 -15.96 -3.16 2.83
C ASN A 386 -17.24 -4.02 2.83
N ALA A 387 -18.41 -3.37 2.80
CA ALA A 387 -19.68 -4.07 2.68
C ALA A 387 -19.83 -4.79 1.33
N PHE A 388 -19.37 -4.17 0.24
CA PHE A 388 -19.30 -4.83 -1.06
C PHE A 388 -18.36 -6.04 -1.03
N ASP A 389 -17.17 -5.90 -0.44
CA ASP A 389 -16.21 -7.01 -0.32
C ASP A 389 -16.79 -8.18 0.48
N TYR A 390 -17.44 -7.89 1.61
CA TYR A 390 -18.11 -8.90 2.42
C TYR A 390 -19.20 -9.63 1.62
N LEU A 391 -20.08 -8.90 0.93
CA LEU A 391 -21.13 -9.47 0.08
C LEU A 391 -20.55 -10.31 -1.05
N ASN A 392 -19.53 -9.82 -1.74
CA ASN A 392 -18.87 -10.53 -2.83
C ASN A 392 -18.24 -11.85 -2.35
N GLN A 393 -17.53 -11.83 -1.21
CA GLN A 393 -16.97 -13.05 -0.61
C GLN A 393 -18.08 -14.04 -0.23
N TYR A 394 -19.15 -13.55 0.39
CA TYR A 394 -20.31 -14.35 0.77
C TYR A 394 -20.94 -15.06 -0.44
N PHE A 395 -21.24 -14.32 -1.51
CA PHE A 395 -21.86 -14.90 -2.70
C PHE A 395 -20.90 -15.83 -3.48
N ARG A 396 -19.59 -15.56 -3.47
CA ARG A 396 -18.60 -16.48 -4.04
C ARG A 396 -18.57 -17.82 -3.32
N LYS A 397 -18.61 -17.83 -1.98
CA LYS A 397 -18.66 -19.08 -1.20
C LYS A 397 -19.88 -19.90 -1.56
N ILE A 398 -21.06 -19.28 -1.60
CA ILE A 398 -22.30 -19.98 -1.96
C ILE A 398 -22.28 -20.52 -3.39
N ASN A 399 -21.73 -19.76 -4.33
CA ASN A 399 -21.66 -20.20 -5.73
C ASN A 399 -20.65 -21.34 -5.91
N ASN A 400 -19.56 -21.36 -5.15
CA ASN A 400 -18.56 -22.43 -5.18
C ASN A 400 -19.03 -23.71 -4.46
N GLU A 401 -19.92 -23.61 -3.47
CA GLU A 401 -20.56 -24.76 -2.82
C GLU A 401 -21.63 -25.45 -3.71
N LYS A 402 -21.97 -24.87 -4.86
CA LYS A 402 -22.96 -25.39 -5.82
C LYS A 402 -22.35 -26.10 -7.03
N VAL A 403 -21.04 -26.37 -7.03
CA VAL A 403 -20.34 -27.12 -8.09
C VAL A 403 -20.07 -28.54 -7.64
#